data_AF-A0A6P3J0Q3-F1
#
_entry.id   AF-A0A6P3J0Q3-F1
#
_cell.length_a   1.000
_cell.length_b   1.000
_cell.length_c   1.000
_cell.angle_alpha   90.00
_cell.angle_beta   90.00
_cell.angle_gamma   90.00
#
_symmetry.space_group_name_H-M   'P 1'
#
loop_
_entity.id
_entity.type
_entity.pdbx_description
1 polymer ?
#
loop_
_entity_poly.entity_id
_entity_poly.type
_entity_poly.pdbx_seq_one_letter_code
_entity_poly.pdbx_strand_id
1 'polypeptide(L)'
;MALWAKARVRMAGPWLSLHEARLLGTRGAAAPKAVLPFEAMPRCPGNKWMRMLQIWKEQGSENMHLDMHQTFQELGPIFRYDVGGRHMVFVMLPEDVERLQQADSRHTLVKVLLYSLGRNPAVFARPESYHPQRWLDRQGSGSRFPHLAFGFGVRQCLGRRVAEVEMLLLLHHVLKNFLVETLEQEDIKMVYRFILMPSTLPLFTFRAIQ
;
A
#
# COMPACT_ATOMS: atom_id res chain seq x y z
N MET A 1 52.13 -3.49 -7.77
CA MET A 1 51.59 -2.22 -8.32
C MET A 1 50.28 -2.53 -9.01
N ALA A 2 49.14 -2.27 -8.35
CA ALA A 2 47.81 -2.46 -8.94
C ALA A 2 46.97 -1.22 -8.62
N LEU A 3 46.59 -0.51 -9.68
CA LEU A 3 45.92 0.78 -9.67
C LEU A 3 44.46 0.62 -9.21
N TRP A 4 44.11 1.30 -8.11
CA TRP A 4 42.74 1.49 -7.67
C TRP A 4 42.06 2.59 -8.50
N ALA A 5 41.12 2.23 -9.36
CA ALA A 5 40.20 3.19 -9.98
C ALA A 5 38.98 3.41 -9.07
N LYS A 6 39.03 4.46 -8.23
CA LYS A 6 37.85 5.01 -7.56
C LYS A 6 37.01 5.77 -8.59
N ALA A 7 35.86 5.22 -9.00
CA ALA A 7 34.86 6.00 -9.72
C ALA A 7 34.17 6.97 -8.74
N ARG A 8 34.42 8.26 -8.92
CA ARG A 8 33.73 9.37 -8.28
C ARG A 8 32.26 9.37 -8.72
N VAL A 9 31.35 9.16 -7.78
CA VAL A 9 29.95 9.60 -7.93
C VAL A 9 29.96 11.13 -8.01
N ARG A 10 29.54 11.67 -9.17
CA ARG A 10 29.24 13.10 -9.32
C ARG A 10 27.88 13.35 -8.65
N MET A 11 27.91 13.96 -7.48
CA MET A 11 26.77 14.71 -6.94
C MET A 11 26.89 16.19 -7.31
N ALA A 12 25.72 16.83 -7.41
CA ALA A 12 25.46 18.27 -7.49
C ALA A 12 25.42 18.91 -8.89
N GLY A 13 24.20 18.99 -9.42
CA GLY A 13 23.67 20.21 -10.03
C GLY A 13 22.48 20.70 -9.17
N PRO A 14 22.23 22.02 -9.05
CA PRO A 14 21.46 22.57 -7.94
C PRO A 14 19.96 22.63 -8.26
N TRP A 15 19.15 21.84 -7.55
CA TRP A 15 17.69 21.99 -7.50
C TRP A 15 17.29 23.14 -6.56
N LEU A 16 17.79 24.34 -6.83
CA LEU A 16 17.51 25.55 -6.03
C LEU A 16 16.43 26.47 -6.64
N SER A 17 15.65 26.02 -7.63
CA SER A 17 14.61 26.87 -8.23
C SER A 17 13.22 26.24 -8.24
N LEU A 18 12.74 25.74 -7.09
CA LEU A 18 11.30 25.54 -6.85
C LEU A 18 10.88 25.83 -5.39
N HIS A 19 11.68 26.63 -4.66
CA HIS A 19 11.42 26.91 -3.24
C HIS A 19 10.46 28.08 -2.95
N GLU A 20 9.93 28.78 -3.94
CA GLU A 20 9.09 29.99 -3.70
C GLU A 20 7.66 29.96 -4.27
N ALA A 21 7.16 28.82 -4.74
CA ALA A 21 5.79 28.72 -5.25
C ALA A 21 4.94 27.66 -4.54
N ARG A 22 4.90 27.66 -3.20
CA ARG A 22 3.84 27.01 -2.40
C ARG A 22 3.81 27.46 -0.93
N LEU A 23 3.72 28.77 -0.70
CA LEU A 23 3.40 29.33 0.63
C LEU A 23 1.89 29.47 0.90
N LEU A 24 1.05 28.73 0.18
CA LEU A 24 -0.39 28.60 0.49
C LEU A 24 -0.80 27.12 0.46
N GLY A 25 -0.06 26.30 1.21
CA GLY A 25 -0.48 24.96 1.60
C GLY A 25 -0.95 24.99 3.04
N THR A 26 -2.26 24.88 3.22
CA THR A 26 -2.92 24.81 4.52
C THR A 26 -2.16 23.89 5.49
N ARG A 27 -1.98 24.37 6.72
CA ARG A 27 -1.60 23.56 7.89
C ARG A 27 -2.31 22.20 7.77
N GLY A 28 -1.54 21.12 7.74
CA GLY A 28 -2.07 19.77 7.96
C GLY A 28 -2.75 19.75 9.32
N ALA A 29 -4.06 19.98 9.32
CA ALA A 29 -4.87 19.84 10.50
C ALA A 29 -4.78 18.37 10.90
N ALA A 30 -4.35 18.10 12.13
CA ALA A 30 -4.49 16.78 12.72
C ALA A 30 -5.94 16.33 12.50
N ALA A 31 -6.11 15.16 11.89
CA ALA A 31 -7.44 14.61 11.64
C ALA A 31 -8.25 14.61 12.95
N PRO A 32 -9.52 15.06 12.93
CA PRO A 32 -10.33 15.17 14.14
C PRO A 32 -10.41 13.80 14.85
N LYS A 33 -10.18 13.79 16.16
CA LYS A 33 -10.23 12.58 17.02
C LYS A 33 -11.63 11.97 17.16
N ALA A 34 -12.67 12.66 16.68
CA ALA A 34 -14.05 12.19 16.70
C ALA A 34 -14.43 11.64 15.32
N VAL A 35 -14.95 10.41 15.28
CA VAL A 35 -15.46 9.81 14.05
C VAL A 35 -16.70 10.55 13.60
N LEU A 36 -16.65 11.09 12.39
CA LEU A 36 -17.78 11.77 11.77
C LEU A 36 -18.92 10.76 11.50
N PRO A 37 -20.20 11.17 11.62
CA PRO A 37 -21.33 10.37 11.15
C PRO A 37 -21.15 9.92 9.70
N PHE A 38 -21.69 8.76 9.32
CA PHE A 38 -21.55 8.19 7.97
C PHE A 38 -21.83 9.20 6.86
N GLU A 39 -22.87 10.01 6.99
CA GLU A 39 -23.29 11.01 6.02
C GLU A 39 -22.27 12.14 5.82
N ALA A 40 -21.50 12.46 6.86
CA ALA A 40 -20.50 13.51 6.87
C ALA A 40 -19.13 13.04 6.34
N MET A 41 -18.96 11.74 6.08
CA MET A 41 -17.74 11.23 5.45
C MET A 41 -17.64 11.67 3.99
N PRO A 42 -16.42 12.02 3.52
CA PRO A 42 -16.17 12.29 2.12
C PRO A 42 -16.69 11.15 1.26
N ARG A 43 -17.46 11.50 0.23
CA ARG A 43 -18.01 10.52 -0.70
C ARG A 43 -17.17 10.53 -1.96
N CYS A 44 -16.84 9.36 -2.46
CA CYS A 44 -16.11 9.25 -3.71
C CYS A 44 -16.86 9.99 -4.85
N PRO A 45 -16.23 10.98 -5.52
CA PRO A 45 -16.89 11.78 -6.54
C PRO A 45 -17.23 10.91 -7.76
N GLY A 46 -18.37 11.22 -8.40
CA GLY A 46 -18.80 10.57 -9.63
C GLY A 46 -20.26 10.12 -9.63
N ASN A 47 -20.88 10.14 -10.80
CA ASN A 47 -22.18 9.51 -10.97
C ASN A 47 -22.03 7.98 -10.86
N LYS A 48 -22.98 7.34 -10.19
CA LYS A 48 -22.95 5.89 -10.00
C LYS A 48 -22.92 5.14 -11.35
N TRP A 49 -23.59 5.68 -12.36
CA TRP A 49 -23.72 5.07 -13.68
C TRP A 49 -22.50 5.21 -14.58
N MET A 50 -21.82 6.37 -14.70
CA MET A 50 -20.57 6.38 -15.50
C MET A 50 -19.52 5.53 -14.82
N ARG A 51 -19.49 5.45 -13.49
CA ARG A 51 -18.51 4.62 -12.82
C ARG A 51 -18.76 3.13 -13.03
N MET A 52 -20.01 2.69 -13.00
CA MET A 52 -20.38 1.32 -13.40
C MET A 52 -20.02 1.06 -14.87
N LEU A 53 -20.28 2.01 -15.76
CA LEU A 53 -19.89 1.91 -17.17
C LEU A 53 -18.38 1.90 -17.35
N GLN A 54 -17.62 2.65 -16.55
CA GLN A 54 -16.16 2.70 -16.59
C GLN A 54 -15.56 1.38 -16.11
N ILE A 55 -16.05 0.83 -15.00
CA ILE A 55 -15.69 -0.53 -14.53
C ILE A 55 -15.98 -1.58 -15.61
N TRP A 56 -17.11 -1.45 -16.32
CA TRP A 56 -17.49 -2.35 -17.40
C TRP A 56 -16.63 -2.15 -18.67
N LYS A 57 -16.24 -0.91 -18.98
CA LYS A 57 -15.49 -0.51 -20.18
C LYS A 57 -13.97 -0.75 -20.06
N GLU A 58 -13.38 -0.64 -18.87
CA GLU A 58 -11.93 -0.68 -18.64
C GLU A 58 -11.35 -2.09 -18.38
N GLN A 59 -11.96 -3.17 -18.89
CA GLN A 59 -11.53 -4.55 -18.62
C GLN A 59 -11.55 -4.96 -17.13
N GLY A 60 -12.50 -4.43 -16.35
CA GLY A 60 -12.85 -4.96 -15.04
C GLY A 60 -12.09 -4.37 -13.85
N SER A 61 -12.10 -5.10 -12.73
CA SER A 61 -11.57 -4.67 -11.42
C SER A 61 -10.03 -4.68 -11.31
N GLU A 62 -9.29 -4.85 -12.42
CA GLU A 62 -7.84 -5.08 -12.38
C GLU A 62 -7.08 -3.89 -11.77
N ASN A 63 -7.46 -2.66 -12.10
CA ASN A 63 -6.83 -1.44 -11.58
C ASN A 63 -7.49 -0.90 -10.30
N MET A 64 -8.47 -1.62 -9.72
CA MET A 64 -9.23 -1.13 -8.56
C MET A 64 -8.34 -0.69 -7.40
N HIS A 65 -7.20 -1.35 -7.19
CA HIS A 65 -6.25 -0.99 -6.15
C HIS A 65 -5.59 0.38 -6.37
N LEU A 66 -5.36 0.77 -7.63
CA LEU A 66 -4.83 2.09 -8.01
C LEU A 66 -5.90 3.16 -7.83
N ASP A 67 -7.12 2.92 -8.33
CA ASP A 67 -8.23 3.88 -8.22
C ASP A 67 -8.56 4.20 -6.76
N MET A 68 -8.57 3.16 -5.92
CA MET A 68 -8.81 3.33 -4.49
C MET A 68 -7.62 4.01 -3.81
N HIS A 69 -6.39 3.73 -4.23
CA HIS A 69 -5.22 4.44 -3.71
C HIS A 69 -5.27 5.93 -4.02
N GLN A 70 -5.58 6.29 -5.27
CA GLN A 70 -5.77 7.68 -5.67
C GLN A 70 -6.90 8.35 -4.86
N THR A 71 -8.02 7.65 -4.68
CA THR A 71 -9.13 8.17 -3.85
C THR A 71 -8.70 8.47 -2.42
N PHE A 72 -7.86 7.62 -1.81
CA PHE A 72 -7.31 7.89 -0.48
C PHE A 72 -6.41 9.14 -0.44
N GLN A 73 -5.66 9.41 -1.51
CA GLN A 73 -4.85 10.62 -1.61
C GLN A 73 -5.71 11.87 -1.77
N GLU A 74 -6.84 11.76 -2.48
CA GLU A 74 -7.74 12.90 -2.75
C GLU A 74 -8.67 13.22 -1.58
N LEU A 75 -9.27 12.20 -0.96
CA LEU A 75 -10.31 12.36 0.05
C LEU A 75 -9.83 12.16 1.50
N GLY A 76 -8.63 11.61 1.66
CA GLY A 76 -8.06 11.31 2.97
C GLY A 76 -8.36 9.88 3.46
N PRO A 77 -8.05 9.58 4.73
CA PRO A 77 -7.89 8.23 5.25
C PRO A 77 -9.20 7.44 5.45
N ILE A 78 -10.35 8.10 5.34
CA ILE A 78 -11.69 7.51 5.48
C ILE A 78 -12.60 8.13 4.44
N PHE A 79 -13.26 7.30 3.63
CA PHE A 79 -14.28 7.76 2.71
C PHE A 79 -15.38 6.71 2.51
N ARG A 80 -16.57 7.17 2.12
CA ARG A 80 -17.71 6.30 1.80
C ARG A 80 -17.88 6.09 0.30
N TYR A 81 -18.37 4.91 -0.04
CA TYR A 81 -18.56 4.45 -1.41
C TYR A 81 -19.87 3.68 -1.55
N ASP A 82 -20.76 4.19 -2.41
CA ASP A 82 -22.10 3.64 -2.61
C ASP A 82 -22.22 3.03 -4.02
N VAL A 83 -22.22 1.70 -4.12
CA VAL A 83 -22.39 0.99 -5.39
C VAL A 83 -23.45 -0.09 -5.26
N GLY A 84 -24.38 -0.14 -6.21
CA GLY A 84 -25.43 -1.18 -6.27
C GLY A 84 -26.30 -1.29 -5.01
N GLY A 85 -26.56 -0.17 -4.33
CA GLY A 85 -27.36 -0.13 -3.09
C GLY A 85 -26.62 -0.60 -1.83
N ARG A 86 -25.34 -0.98 -1.92
CA ARG A 86 -24.51 -1.31 -0.76
C ARG A 86 -23.71 -0.10 -0.32
N HIS A 87 -23.76 0.19 0.98
CA HIS A 87 -22.95 1.20 1.64
C HIS A 87 -21.62 0.59 2.07
N MET A 88 -20.53 1.10 1.52
CA MET A 88 -19.17 0.71 1.91
C MET A 88 -18.44 1.90 2.51
N VAL A 89 -17.62 1.63 3.52
CA VAL A 89 -16.65 2.60 4.04
C VAL A 89 -15.27 2.00 3.86
N PHE A 90 -14.40 2.79 3.25
CA PHE A 90 -13.01 2.44 3.08
C PHE A 90 -12.20 3.21 4.12
N VAL A 91 -11.38 2.47 4.86
CA VAL A 91 -10.47 3.05 5.85
C VAL A 91 -9.04 2.64 5.57
N MET A 92 -8.12 3.53 5.92
CA MET A 92 -6.70 3.27 5.79
C MET A 92 -6.15 2.50 7.00
N LEU A 93 -6.59 2.82 8.22
CA LEU A 93 -6.09 2.25 9.46
C LEU A 93 -7.12 1.34 10.14
N PRO A 94 -6.72 0.19 10.73
CA PRO A 94 -7.64 -0.67 11.48
C PRO A 94 -8.26 0.00 12.70
N GLU A 95 -7.54 0.92 13.35
CA GLU A 95 -8.04 1.66 14.50
C GLU A 95 -9.30 2.47 14.15
N ASP A 96 -9.42 2.91 12.90
CA ASP A 96 -10.60 3.64 12.43
C ASP A 96 -11.79 2.71 12.21
N VAL A 97 -11.57 1.40 11.96
CA VAL A 97 -12.65 0.40 11.90
C VAL A 97 -13.35 0.29 13.24
N GLU A 98 -12.59 0.16 14.34
CA GLU A 98 -13.14 0.02 15.69
C GLU A 98 -14.02 1.22 16.05
N ARG A 99 -13.54 2.42 15.72
CA ARG A 99 -14.28 3.65 15.99
C ARG A 99 -15.53 3.81 15.13
N LEU A 100 -15.49 3.36 13.87
CA LEU A 100 -16.65 3.35 12.98
C LEU A 100 -17.74 2.39 13.45
N GLN A 101 -17.34 1.20 13.91
CA GLN A 101 -18.29 0.21 14.45
C GLN A 101 -18.97 0.68 15.74
N GLN A 102 -18.30 1.52 16.53
CA GLN A 102 -18.89 2.14 17.72
C GLN A 102 -19.85 3.29 17.38
N ALA A 103 -19.61 4.00 16.28
CA ALA A 103 -20.36 5.20 15.90
C ALA A 103 -21.56 4.92 14.96
N ASP A 104 -21.52 3.86 14.15
CA ASP A 104 -22.54 3.55 13.14
C ASP A 104 -23.17 2.16 13.40
N SER A 105 -24.49 2.12 13.57
CA SER A 105 -25.27 0.90 13.82
C SER A 105 -25.77 0.23 12.53
N ARG A 106 -25.39 0.76 11.36
CA ARG A 106 -25.81 0.20 10.07
C ARG A 106 -24.96 -1.00 9.67
N HIS A 107 -25.54 -1.90 8.86
CA HIS A 107 -24.83 -3.01 8.21
C HIS A 107 -23.87 -2.51 7.10
N THR A 108 -23.05 -1.52 7.41
CA THR A 108 -22.10 -0.88 6.50
C THR A 108 -20.88 -1.79 6.34
N LEU A 109 -20.51 -2.08 5.10
CA LEU A 109 -19.34 -2.90 4.82
C LEU A 109 -18.06 -2.05 4.95
N VAL A 110 -17.27 -2.30 5.99
CA VAL A 110 -15.98 -1.63 6.18
C VAL A 110 -14.87 -2.42 5.51
N LYS A 111 -14.02 -1.74 4.74
CA LYS A 111 -12.88 -2.34 4.03
C LYS A 111 -11.58 -1.60 4.36
N VAL A 112 -10.57 -2.36 4.77
CA VAL A 112 -9.20 -1.86 4.94
C VAL A 112 -8.41 -2.17 3.68
N LEU A 113 -7.80 -1.16 3.04
CA LEU A 113 -6.98 -1.38 1.84
C LEU A 113 -5.49 -1.41 2.16
N LEU A 114 -4.97 -2.64 2.24
CA LEU A 114 -3.57 -2.89 2.55
C LEU A 114 -2.60 -2.29 1.52
N TYR A 115 -2.97 -2.25 0.24
CA TYR A 115 -2.15 -1.63 -0.80
C TYR A 115 -1.86 -0.14 -0.51
N SER A 116 -2.88 0.59 -0.05
CA SER A 116 -2.75 2.01 0.27
C SER A 116 -2.10 2.24 1.63
N LEU A 117 -2.45 1.43 2.63
CA LEU A 117 -1.83 1.47 3.94
C LEU A 117 -0.31 1.25 3.86
N GLY A 118 0.12 0.22 3.14
CA GLY A 118 1.55 -0.09 2.94
C GLY A 118 2.34 1.02 2.24
N ARG A 119 1.63 1.91 1.52
CA ARG A 119 2.20 3.04 0.79
C ARG A 119 2.03 4.39 1.48
N ASN A 120 1.48 4.43 2.70
CA ASN A 120 1.27 5.68 3.40
C ASN A 120 2.59 6.17 4.03
N PRO A 121 3.16 7.32 3.60
CA PRO A 121 4.38 7.87 4.18
C PRO A 121 4.25 8.31 5.63
N ALA A 122 3.03 8.56 6.11
CA ALA A 122 2.76 8.87 7.52
C ALA A 122 2.86 7.63 8.44
N VAL A 123 2.75 6.42 7.87
CA VAL A 123 2.89 5.15 8.60
C VAL A 123 4.26 4.53 8.35
N PHE A 124 4.72 4.53 7.09
CA PHE A 124 5.98 3.92 6.68
C PHE A 124 6.89 4.97 6.03
N ALA A 125 7.98 5.32 6.71
CA ALA A 125 9.00 6.19 6.11
C ALA A 125 9.57 5.57 4.83
N ARG A 126 9.63 6.35 3.74
CA ARG A 126 10.06 5.91 2.40
C ARG A 126 9.32 4.62 1.95
N PRO A 127 7.99 4.68 1.76
CA PRO A 127 7.17 3.48 1.57
C PRO A 127 7.49 2.71 0.28
N GLU A 128 7.93 3.39 -0.77
CA GLU A 128 8.30 2.75 -2.05
C GLU A 128 9.67 2.05 -2.00
N SER A 129 10.43 2.19 -0.91
CA SER A 129 11.74 1.53 -0.77
C SER A 129 11.63 0.19 -0.05
N TYR A 130 12.13 -0.88 -0.68
CA TYR A 130 12.29 -2.18 -0.04
C TYR A 130 13.39 -2.11 1.03
N HIS A 131 12.98 -2.00 2.30
CA HIS A 131 13.87 -1.83 3.44
C HIS A 131 13.45 -2.74 4.60
N PRO A 132 13.88 -4.02 4.61
CA PRO A 132 13.49 -5.00 5.62
C PRO A 132 13.83 -4.61 7.06
N GLN A 133 14.88 -3.82 7.26
CA GLN A 133 15.34 -3.39 8.58
C GLN A 133 14.30 -2.58 9.34
N ARG A 134 13.30 -1.99 8.66
CA ARG A 134 12.20 -1.25 9.30
C ARG A 134 11.38 -2.09 10.29
N TRP A 135 11.45 -3.41 10.17
CA TRP A 135 10.72 -4.36 11.02
C TRP A 135 11.52 -4.84 12.23
N LEU A 136 12.82 -4.53 12.30
CA LEU A 136 13.69 -4.92 13.41
C LEU A 136 13.55 -3.97 14.60
N ASP A 137 13.28 -2.69 14.33
CA ASP A 137 13.14 -1.67 15.36
C ASP A 137 11.74 -1.73 16.01
N ARG A 138 11.69 -2.10 17.30
CA ARG A 138 10.44 -2.07 18.10
C ARG A 138 9.76 -0.69 18.16
N GLN A 139 10.49 0.39 17.87
CA GLN A 139 9.98 1.76 17.87
C GLN A 139 9.58 2.27 16.48
N GLY A 140 9.93 1.55 15.40
CA GLY A 140 9.91 2.09 14.03
C GLY A 140 8.54 2.18 13.36
N SER A 141 7.53 1.43 13.81
CA SER A 141 6.22 1.45 13.15
C SER A 141 5.21 2.40 13.79
N GLY A 142 5.38 2.81 15.05
CA GLY A 142 4.40 3.62 15.82
C GLY A 142 2.96 3.07 15.87
N SER A 143 2.70 1.98 15.15
CA SER A 143 1.41 1.44 14.78
C SER A 143 1.22 0.14 15.52
N ARG A 144 0.04 0.01 16.15
CA ARG A 144 -0.39 -1.18 16.87
C ARG A 144 -0.59 -2.37 15.92
N PHE A 145 -0.69 -2.10 14.61
CA PHE A 145 -0.87 -3.09 13.55
C PHE A 145 0.23 -2.97 12.49
N PRO A 146 1.47 -3.36 12.80
CA PRO A 146 2.61 -3.18 11.88
C PRO A 146 2.45 -4.00 10.60
N HIS A 147 1.77 -5.16 10.64
CA HIS A 147 1.63 -6.03 9.49
C HIS A 147 0.28 -6.76 9.46
N LEU A 148 -0.48 -6.57 8.38
CA LEU A 148 -1.86 -7.06 8.23
C LEU A 148 -2.06 -7.94 7.00
N ALA A 149 -0.99 -8.39 6.33
CA ALA A 149 -1.13 -9.19 5.11
C ALA A 149 -1.91 -10.51 5.33
N PHE A 150 -1.86 -11.06 6.54
CA PHE A 150 -2.61 -12.26 6.95
C PHE A 150 -3.90 -11.95 7.73
N GLY A 151 -4.35 -10.70 7.74
CA GLY A 151 -5.47 -10.25 8.57
C GLY A 151 -5.12 -10.16 10.06
N PHE A 152 -6.15 -10.06 10.89
CA PHE A 152 -6.04 -9.94 12.34
C PHE A 152 -7.22 -10.61 13.06
N GLY A 153 -7.09 -10.82 14.37
CA GLY A 153 -8.12 -11.42 15.21
C GLY A 153 -8.38 -12.90 14.93
N VAL A 154 -9.53 -13.42 15.38
CA VAL A 154 -9.88 -14.85 15.30
C VAL A 154 -10.14 -15.35 13.87
N ARG A 155 -10.31 -14.43 12.91
CA ARG A 155 -10.50 -14.70 11.48
C ARG A 155 -9.23 -14.43 10.66
N GLN A 156 -8.07 -14.25 11.30
CA GLN A 156 -6.79 -14.19 10.58
C GLN A 156 -6.57 -15.46 9.75
N CYS A 157 -5.73 -15.36 8.72
CA CYS A 157 -5.44 -16.47 7.82
C CYS A 157 -4.99 -17.72 8.60
N LEU A 158 -5.79 -18.79 8.50
CA LEU A 158 -5.50 -20.07 9.14
C LEU A 158 -4.17 -20.67 8.62
N GLY A 159 -3.88 -20.44 7.34
CA GLY A 159 -2.65 -20.88 6.68
C GLY A 159 -1.42 -20.01 6.93
N ARG A 160 -1.50 -18.97 7.78
CA ARG A 160 -0.39 -18.02 7.99
C ARG A 160 0.93 -18.72 8.31
N ARG A 161 0.92 -19.67 9.25
CA ARG A 161 2.14 -20.37 9.68
C ARG A 161 2.72 -21.27 8.61
N VAL A 162 1.85 -21.94 7.86
CA VAL A 162 2.27 -22.79 6.73
C VAL A 162 2.93 -21.92 5.65
N ALA A 163 2.27 -20.84 5.24
CA ALA A 163 2.80 -19.90 4.26
C ALA A 163 4.12 -19.26 4.71
N GLU A 164 4.23 -18.81 5.96
CA GLU A 164 5.47 -18.26 6.53
C GLU A 164 6.62 -19.28 6.44
N VAL A 165 6.39 -20.53 6.82
CA VAL A 165 7.42 -21.59 6.78
C VAL A 165 7.81 -21.93 5.36
N GLU A 166 6.85 -22.10 4.44
CA GLU A 166 7.13 -22.39 3.04
C GLU A 166 7.96 -21.29 2.38
N MET A 167 7.59 -20.02 2.56
CA MET A 167 8.33 -18.88 2.03
C MET A 167 9.73 -18.76 2.63
N LEU A 168 9.86 -18.93 3.95
CA LEU A 168 11.16 -18.82 4.64
C LEU A 168 12.12 -19.94 4.23
N LEU A 169 11.64 -21.19 4.15
CA LEU A 169 12.47 -22.31 3.73
C LEU A 169 12.89 -22.17 2.27
N LEU A 170 11.97 -21.81 1.37
CA LEU A 170 12.28 -21.58 -0.03
C LEU A 170 13.35 -20.50 -0.18
N LEU A 171 13.16 -19.34 0.44
CA LEU A 171 14.12 -18.23 0.40
C LEU A 171 15.47 -18.63 1.02
N HIS A 172 15.47 -19.34 2.15
CA HIS A 172 16.70 -19.83 2.78
C HIS A 172 17.50 -20.72 1.84
N HIS A 173 16.86 -21.72 1.22
CA HIS A 173 17.53 -22.65 0.32
C HIS A 173 17.99 -21.97 -0.97
N VAL A 174 17.20 -21.05 -1.53
CA VAL A 174 17.59 -20.29 -2.71
C VAL A 174 18.79 -19.41 -2.41
N LEU A 175 18.72 -18.56 -1.37
CA LEU A 175 19.79 -17.61 -1.05
C LEU A 175 21.08 -18.27 -0.56
N LYS A 176 21.00 -19.50 -0.02
CA LYS A 176 22.18 -20.29 0.35
C LYS A 176 22.97 -20.79 -0.86
N ASN A 177 22.29 -21.10 -1.97
CA ASN A 177 22.89 -21.77 -3.12
C ASN A 177 23.01 -20.89 -4.37
N PHE A 178 22.23 -19.81 -4.46
CA PHE A 178 22.12 -18.99 -5.66
C PHE A 178 22.13 -17.49 -5.35
N LEU A 179 22.82 -16.74 -6.19
CA LEU A 179 22.62 -15.31 -6.39
C LEU A 179 21.52 -15.13 -7.44
N VAL A 180 20.49 -14.34 -7.11
CA VAL A 180 19.33 -14.08 -7.99
C VAL A 180 19.46 -12.67 -8.58
N GLU A 181 19.50 -12.60 -9.91
CA GLU A 181 19.68 -11.35 -10.67
C GLU A 181 18.51 -11.16 -11.64
N THR A 182 18.15 -9.91 -11.94
CA THR A 182 17.19 -9.57 -13.00
C THR A 182 17.71 -8.36 -13.78
N LEU A 183 17.39 -8.30 -15.08
CA LEU A 183 17.70 -7.15 -15.94
C LEU A 183 16.61 -6.07 -15.85
N GLU A 184 15.41 -6.44 -15.41
CA GLU A 184 14.26 -5.56 -15.29
C GLU A 184 14.37 -4.78 -13.96
N GLN A 185 14.66 -3.47 -14.04
CA GLN A 185 14.73 -2.58 -12.87
C GLN A 185 13.48 -1.70 -12.70
N GLU A 186 12.57 -1.74 -13.67
CA GLU A 186 11.33 -0.97 -13.66
C GLU A 186 10.29 -1.59 -12.74
N ASP A 187 9.35 -0.77 -12.28
CA ASP A 187 8.25 -1.23 -11.43
C ASP A 187 7.31 -2.16 -12.20
N ILE A 188 7.05 -3.33 -11.61
CA ILE A 188 6.14 -4.32 -12.19
C ILE A 188 4.70 -3.85 -11.97
N LYS A 189 3.94 -3.74 -13.07
CA LYS A 189 2.51 -3.43 -13.01
C LYS A 189 1.77 -4.53 -12.25
N MET A 190 1.06 -4.14 -11.20
CA MET A 190 0.19 -5.03 -10.43
C MET A 190 -1.24 -4.98 -11.00
N VAL A 191 -1.94 -6.10 -10.98
CA VAL A 191 -3.34 -6.24 -11.36
C VAL A 191 -4.10 -7.03 -10.31
N TYR A 192 -5.35 -6.65 -10.08
CA TYR A 192 -6.24 -7.34 -9.15
C TYR A 192 -7.13 -8.34 -9.88
N ARG A 193 -6.79 -9.62 -9.74
CA ARG A 193 -7.55 -10.77 -10.27
C ARG A 193 -7.93 -11.67 -9.11
N PHE A 194 -8.87 -11.20 -8.28
CA PHE A 194 -9.19 -11.74 -6.95
C PHE A 194 -8.06 -11.60 -5.92
N ILE A 195 -6.83 -11.93 -6.30
CA ILE A 195 -5.60 -11.59 -5.58
C ILE A 195 -4.85 -10.49 -6.34
N LEU A 196 -4.03 -9.73 -5.61
CA LEU A 196 -3.11 -8.77 -6.23
C LEU A 196 -1.88 -9.55 -6.75
N MET A 197 -1.65 -9.48 -8.06
CA MET A 197 -0.58 -10.23 -8.73
C MET A 197 0.09 -9.36 -9.79
N PRO A 198 1.35 -9.64 -10.15
CA PRO A 198 1.98 -8.94 -11.26
C PRO A 198 1.27 -9.29 -12.58
N SER A 199 1.16 -8.33 -13.50
CA SER A 199 0.64 -8.57 -14.84
C SER A 199 1.58 -9.43 -15.68
N THR A 200 2.88 -9.34 -15.39
CA THR A 200 3.97 -10.02 -16.09
C THR A 200 4.99 -10.49 -15.06
N LEU A 201 5.51 -11.71 -15.23
CA LEU A 201 6.55 -12.24 -14.38
C LEU A 201 7.92 -11.86 -14.96
N PRO A 202 8.79 -11.16 -14.21
CA PRO A 202 10.11 -10.79 -14.70
C PRO A 202 10.98 -12.04 -14.86
N LEU A 203 11.92 -11.99 -15.80
CA LEU A 203 12.89 -13.06 -15.94
C LEU A 203 13.97 -12.97 -14.84
N PHE A 204 14.19 -14.08 -14.15
CA PHE A 204 15.24 -14.21 -13.13
C PHE A 204 16.38 -15.11 -13.63
N THR A 205 17.61 -14.70 -13.36
CA THR A 205 18.82 -15.50 -13.56
C THR A 205 19.34 -15.98 -12.21
N PHE A 206 19.53 -17.29 -12.07
CA PHE A 206 20.08 -17.91 -10.87
C PHE A 206 21.53 -18.31 -11.12
N ARG A 207 22.46 -17.70 -10.38
CA ARG A 207 23.89 -18.00 -10.45
C ARG A 207 24.31 -18.79 -9.21
N ALA A 208 24.82 -20.01 -9.38
CA ALA A 208 25.23 -20.84 -8.26
C ALA A 208 26.40 -20.19 -7.48
N ILE A 209 26.29 -20.18 -6.15
CA ILE A 209 27.34 -19.76 -5.23
C ILE A 209 28.08 -21.04 -4.84
N GLN A 210 29.29 -21.24 -5.39
CA GLN A 210 30.15 -22.38 -5.08
C GLN A 210 30.64 -22.32 -3.63
#